data_AF-A0AAU7SZA9-F1
#
_entry.id   AF-A0AAU7SZA9-F1
#
_cell.length_a   1.000
_cell.length_b   1.000
_cell.length_c   1.000
_cell.angle_alpha   90.00
_cell.angle_beta   90.00
_cell.angle_gamma   90.00
#
_symmetry.space_group_name_H-M   'P 1'
#
loop_
_entity.id
_entity.type
_entity.pdbx_description
1 polymer ?
#
loop_
_entity_poly.entity_id
_entity_poly.type
_entity_poly.pdbx_seq_one_letter_code
_entity_poly.pdbx_strand_id
1 'polypeptide(L)'
;MNISQIFIPLFSQLWWIILLFAGAVLFKIFKPFLKGKVGELAVAVHVKLYLKDPQYILLNDCTLPDEQAGTTQIDHILLSPFGIFVIETKNYKGWIFGGERQKMWTQKIYKKSYKFQNPLHQNYKHMKVLQNVLSDIVEPEYLHSVIVFMPESEFKTEMPANVFRGAAWVDYVKCFQEEVIPAMKLKRIQLRIEKEVLEKSWKTNRLHVENLKQRKEST
;
A
#
# COMPACT_ATOMS: atom_id res chain seq x y z
N MET A 1 -27.06 54.36 -9.31
CA MET A 1 -25.93 53.64 -9.95
C MET A 1 -26.29 52.17 -9.96
N ASN A 2 -26.41 51.55 -11.15
CA ASN A 2 -26.94 50.20 -11.26
C ASN A 2 -25.88 49.21 -10.76
N ILE A 3 -26.20 48.43 -9.74
CA ILE A 3 -25.25 47.51 -9.07
C ILE A 3 -24.60 46.57 -10.10
N SER A 4 -25.35 46.16 -11.12
CA SER A 4 -24.86 45.34 -12.24
C SER A 4 -23.69 45.96 -13.01
N GLN A 5 -23.61 47.29 -13.14
CA GLN A 5 -22.55 47.97 -13.90
C GLN A 5 -21.19 47.94 -13.19
N ILE A 6 -21.16 47.73 -11.88
CA ILE A 6 -19.93 47.65 -11.07
C ILE A 6 -19.51 46.20 -10.87
N PHE A 7 -20.47 45.29 -10.68
CA PHE A 7 -20.19 43.89 -10.37
C PHE A 7 -19.74 43.07 -11.58
N ILE A 8 -20.25 43.36 -12.79
CA ILE A 8 -19.90 42.59 -13.99
C ILE A 8 -18.40 42.74 -14.36
N PRO A 9 -17.81 43.95 -14.40
CA PRO A 9 -16.38 44.12 -14.66
C PRO A 9 -15.49 43.56 -13.55
N LEU A 10 -15.93 43.68 -12.30
CA LEU A 10 -15.17 43.17 -11.15
C LEU A 10 -15.14 41.64 -11.15
N PHE A 11 -16.26 40.99 -11.49
CA PHE A 11 -16.33 39.53 -11.61
C PHE A 11 -15.50 39.01 -12.78
N SER A 12 -15.54 39.68 -13.94
CA SER A 12 -14.73 39.30 -15.12
C SER A 12 -13.22 39.48 -14.91
N GLN A 13 -12.81 40.32 -13.95
CA GLN A 13 -11.41 40.48 -13.55
C GLN A 13 -10.96 39.53 -12.44
N LEU A 14 -11.88 38.89 -11.70
CA LEU A 14 -11.57 38.09 -10.51
C LEU A 14 -12.01 36.62 -10.59
N TRP A 15 -12.68 36.18 -11.66
CA TRP A 15 -13.13 34.79 -11.83
C TRP A 15 -12.01 33.74 -11.73
N TRP A 16 -10.77 34.10 -12.08
CA TRP A 16 -9.60 33.22 -11.95
C TRP A 16 -9.27 32.86 -10.49
N ILE A 17 -9.69 33.69 -9.51
CA ILE A 17 -9.56 33.37 -8.09
C ILE A 17 -10.43 32.17 -7.72
N ILE A 18 -11.61 32.03 -8.34
CA ILE A 18 -12.47 30.85 -8.17
C ILE A 18 -11.77 29.61 -8.72
N LEU A 19 -11.09 29.71 -9.87
CA LEU A 19 -10.28 28.61 -10.40
C LEU A 19 -9.10 28.26 -9.51
N LEU A 20 -8.40 29.24 -8.93
CA LEU A 20 -7.31 28.99 -7.98
C LEU A 20 -7.82 28.29 -6.71
N PHE A 21 -8.96 28.73 -6.18
CA PHE A 21 -9.57 28.12 -5.01
C PHE A 21 -10.06 26.69 -5.31
N ALA A 22 -10.72 26.48 -6.45
CA ALA A 22 -11.12 25.17 -6.94
C ALA A 22 -9.89 24.27 -7.16
N GLY A 23 -8.81 24.79 -7.74
CA GLY A 23 -7.54 24.10 -7.92
C GLY A 23 -6.88 23.72 -6.59
N ALA A 24 -6.90 24.60 -5.59
CA ALA A 24 -6.37 24.32 -4.25
C ALA A 24 -7.19 23.27 -3.49
N VAL A 25 -8.53 23.29 -3.62
CA VAL A 25 -9.44 22.27 -3.08
C VAL A 25 -9.21 20.93 -3.78
N LEU A 26 -9.16 20.93 -5.12
CA LEU A 26 -8.87 19.74 -5.93
C LEU A 26 -7.51 19.15 -5.56
N PHE A 27 -6.47 20.00 -5.41
CA PHE A 27 -5.15 19.57 -4.98
C PHE A 27 -5.17 18.94 -3.58
N LYS A 28 -5.90 19.53 -2.62
CA LYS A 28 -6.09 18.92 -1.29
C LYS A 28 -6.78 17.55 -1.36
N ILE A 29 -7.76 17.38 -2.24
CA ILE A 29 -8.49 16.12 -2.45
C ILE A 29 -7.60 15.06 -3.11
N PHE A 30 -6.77 15.44 -4.09
CA PHE A 30 -5.89 14.50 -4.83
C PHE A 30 -4.58 14.17 -4.10
N LYS A 31 -4.14 15.00 -3.14
CA LYS A 31 -2.89 14.80 -2.39
C LYS A 31 -2.74 13.44 -1.69
N PRO A 32 -3.76 12.85 -1.05
CA PRO A 32 -3.65 11.52 -0.42
C PRO A 32 -3.43 10.40 -1.45
N PHE A 33 -4.08 10.49 -2.62
CA PHE A 33 -3.94 9.53 -3.70
C PHE A 33 -2.52 9.53 -4.29
N LEU A 34 -1.93 10.71 -4.46
CA LEU A 34 -0.54 10.83 -4.91
C LEU A 34 0.46 10.25 -3.90
N LYS A 35 0.17 10.31 -2.59
CA LYS A 35 1.06 9.78 -1.55
C LYS A 35 1.11 8.25 -1.52
N GLY A 36 0.00 7.54 -1.77
CA GLY A 36 0.02 6.07 -1.88
C GLY A 36 0.90 5.60 -3.03
N LYS A 37 0.66 6.19 -4.22
CA LYS A 37 1.38 5.86 -5.45
C LYS A 37 2.90 6.06 -5.42
N VAL A 38 3.40 7.01 -4.62
CA VAL A 38 4.86 7.18 -4.46
C VAL A 38 5.50 5.99 -3.74
N GLY A 39 4.83 5.45 -2.71
CA GLY A 39 5.30 4.27 -2.00
C GLY A 39 5.30 3.04 -2.91
N GLU A 40 4.20 2.86 -3.64
CA GLU A 40 4.04 1.77 -4.62
C GLU A 40 5.11 1.82 -5.72
N LEU A 41 5.35 3.01 -6.28
CA LEU A 41 6.37 3.22 -7.30
C LEU A 41 7.78 2.91 -6.78
N ALA A 42 8.08 3.26 -5.53
CA ALA A 42 9.39 3.00 -4.94
C ALA A 42 9.68 1.49 -4.86
N VAL A 43 8.71 0.66 -4.48
CA VAL A 43 8.89 -0.81 -4.45
C VAL A 43 9.11 -1.35 -5.86
N ALA A 44 8.33 -0.92 -6.85
CA ALA A 44 8.52 -1.33 -8.25
C ALA A 44 9.92 -0.97 -8.77
N VAL A 45 10.42 0.22 -8.42
CA VAL A 45 11.79 0.66 -8.75
C VAL A 45 12.83 -0.21 -8.03
N HIS A 46 12.65 -0.52 -6.74
CA HIS A 46 13.56 -1.39 -5.99
C HIS A 46 13.66 -2.78 -6.62
N VAL A 47 12.54 -3.40 -6.99
CA VAL A 47 12.53 -4.70 -7.69
C VAL A 47 13.36 -4.60 -8.97
N LYS A 48 13.07 -3.62 -9.83
CA LYS A 48 13.77 -3.45 -11.12
C LYS A 48 15.27 -3.22 -10.97
N LEU A 49 15.71 -2.48 -9.95
CA LEU A 49 17.11 -2.14 -9.76
C LEU A 49 17.91 -3.27 -9.08
N TYR A 50 17.30 -3.96 -8.12
CA TYR A 50 18.03 -4.81 -7.18
C TYR A 50 17.70 -6.30 -7.27
N LEU A 51 16.55 -6.68 -7.85
CA LEU A 51 16.12 -8.06 -8.09
C LEU A 51 16.19 -8.35 -9.60
N LYS A 52 17.35 -8.81 -10.05
CA LYS A 52 17.67 -8.95 -11.49
C LYS A 52 17.22 -10.28 -12.10
N ASP A 53 16.82 -11.25 -11.29
CA ASP A 53 16.32 -12.52 -11.79
C ASP A 53 14.98 -12.30 -12.53
N PRO A 54 14.86 -12.66 -13.82
CA PRO A 54 13.63 -12.47 -14.59
C PRO A 54 12.44 -13.27 -14.06
N GLN A 55 12.67 -14.23 -13.15
CA GLN A 55 11.60 -15.00 -12.49
C GLN A 55 10.92 -14.23 -11.35
N TYR A 56 11.46 -13.10 -10.91
CA TYR A 56 10.73 -12.21 -10.01
C TYR A 56 9.59 -11.51 -10.77
N ILE A 57 8.35 -11.77 -10.32
CA ILE A 57 7.14 -11.15 -10.90
C ILE A 57 6.47 -10.32 -9.82
N LEU A 58 6.35 -9.01 -10.06
CA LEU A 58 5.69 -8.08 -9.14
C LEU A 58 4.27 -7.79 -9.60
N LEU A 59 3.29 -8.13 -8.76
CA LEU A 59 1.89 -7.75 -8.92
C LEU A 59 1.58 -6.60 -7.95
N ASN A 60 0.91 -5.54 -8.44
CA ASN A 60 0.62 -4.33 -7.66
C ASN A 60 -0.89 -4.09 -7.55
N ASP A 61 -1.33 -3.52 -6.43
CA ASP A 61 -2.72 -3.15 -6.14
C ASP A 61 -3.70 -4.32 -6.29
N CYS A 62 -3.36 -5.49 -5.77
CA CYS A 62 -4.19 -6.67 -5.86
C CYS A 62 -5.36 -6.56 -4.87
N THR A 63 -6.56 -6.23 -5.37
CA THR A 63 -7.77 -6.24 -4.56
C THR A 63 -8.44 -7.61 -4.64
N LEU A 64 -8.39 -8.36 -3.55
CA LEU A 64 -8.93 -9.70 -3.44
C LEU A 64 -10.21 -9.72 -2.60
N PRO A 65 -11.16 -10.64 -2.89
CA PRO A 65 -12.32 -10.86 -2.03
C PRO A 65 -11.86 -11.37 -0.66
N ASP A 66 -12.50 -10.87 0.38
CA ASP A 66 -12.28 -11.28 1.76
C ASP A 66 -13.64 -11.63 2.37
N GLU A 67 -13.85 -12.91 2.63
CA GLU A 67 -15.13 -13.45 3.13
C GLU A 67 -15.59 -12.76 4.42
N GLN A 68 -14.66 -12.29 5.26
CA GLN A 68 -14.99 -11.67 6.54
C GLN A 68 -15.29 -10.18 6.44
N ALA A 69 -14.76 -9.50 5.43
CA ALA A 69 -14.72 -8.04 5.43
C ALA A 69 -14.89 -7.40 4.04
N GLY A 70 -15.48 -8.15 3.11
CA GLY A 70 -15.77 -7.75 1.74
C GLY A 70 -14.56 -7.90 0.83
N THR A 71 -13.55 -7.06 1.04
CA THR A 71 -12.32 -7.05 0.23
C THR A 71 -11.09 -6.69 1.05
N THR A 72 -9.93 -7.09 0.54
CA THR A 72 -8.63 -6.59 0.97
C THR A 72 -7.81 -6.15 -0.23
N GLN A 73 -7.16 -5.00 -0.12
CA GLN A 73 -6.15 -4.58 -1.10
C GLN A 73 -4.78 -4.97 -0.55
N ILE A 74 -3.95 -5.59 -1.38
CA ILE A 74 -2.55 -5.90 -1.11
C ILE A 74 -1.72 -4.98 -2.00
N ASP A 75 -0.86 -4.15 -1.41
CA ASP A 75 -0.04 -3.18 -2.14
C ASP A 75 0.82 -3.89 -3.19
N HIS A 76 1.59 -4.91 -2.76
CA HIS A 76 2.37 -5.73 -3.67
C HIS A 76 2.43 -7.20 -3.28
N ILE A 77 2.46 -8.04 -4.32
CA ILE A 77 2.78 -9.46 -4.23
C ILE A 77 3.98 -9.71 -5.15
N LEU A 78 5.13 -10.03 -4.56
CA LEU A 78 6.32 -10.44 -5.30
C LEU A 78 6.37 -11.96 -5.36
N LEU A 79 6.16 -12.51 -6.54
CA LEU A 79 6.31 -13.93 -6.83
C LEU A 79 7.76 -14.22 -7.18
N SER A 80 8.31 -15.31 -6.65
CA SER A 80 9.65 -15.78 -6.99
C SER A 80 9.75 -17.31 -6.86
N PRO A 81 10.80 -17.92 -7.43
CA PRO A 81 11.08 -19.34 -7.20
C PRO A 81 11.36 -19.69 -5.71
N PHE A 82 11.76 -18.69 -4.92
CA PHE A 82 12.20 -18.85 -3.53
C PHE A 82 11.09 -18.57 -2.50
N GLY A 83 9.89 -18.21 -2.96
CA GLY A 83 8.76 -17.85 -2.10
C GLY A 83 7.91 -16.71 -2.66
N ILE A 84 6.80 -16.42 -1.97
CA ILE A 84 5.86 -15.33 -2.28
C ILE A 84 5.95 -14.29 -1.17
N PHE A 85 6.30 -13.06 -1.51
CA PHE A 85 6.42 -11.97 -0.55
C PHE A 85 5.23 -11.03 -0.66
N VAL A 86 4.47 -10.92 0.42
CA VAL A 86 3.35 -9.98 0.56
C VAL A 86 3.90 -8.71 1.19
N ILE A 87 3.93 -7.62 0.41
CA ILE A 87 4.63 -6.39 0.78
C ILE A 87 3.61 -5.30 1.07
N GLU A 88 3.66 -4.76 2.28
CA GLU A 88 2.87 -3.60 2.71
C GLU A 88 3.74 -2.35 2.72
N THR A 89 3.31 -1.27 2.05
CA THR A 89 4.09 -0.03 1.97
C THR A 89 3.53 1.05 2.88
N LYS A 90 4.44 1.73 3.60
CA LYS A 90 4.10 2.86 4.46
C LYS A 90 4.87 4.11 4.05
N ASN A 91 4.18 5.00 3.35
CA ASN A 91 4.69 6.33 3.01
C ASN A 91 4.54 7.31 4.18
N TYR A 92 5.32 7.08 5.24
CA TYR A 92 5.44 7.96 6.39
C TYR A 92 6.77 8.70 6.42
N LYS A 93 6.77 9.81 7.14
CA LYS A 93 7.94 10.68 7.39
C LYS A 93 8.15 10.85 8.88
N GLY A 94 9.36 11.23 9.29
CA GLY A 94 9.68 11.49 10.70
C GLY A 94 9.78 10.20 11.51
N TRP A 95 9.57 10.31 12.82
CA TRP A 95 9.87 9.22 13.74
C TRP A 95 8.73 8.22 13.84
N ILE A 96 9.06 6.94 13.78
CA ILE A 96 8.13 5.83 13.90
C ILE A 96 8.43 5.07 15.19
N PHE A 97 7.38 4.88 15.99
CA PHE A 97 7.40 4.13 17.23
C PHE A 97 6.37 3.01 17.12
N GLY A 98 6.78 1.79 17.43
CA GLY A 98 5.92 0.64 17.34
C GLY A 98 6.61 -0.63 17.79
N GLY A 99 5.81 -1.62 18.16
CA GLY A 99 6.27 -2.98 18.43
C GLY A 99 5.32 -4.00 17.82
N GLU A 100 5.81 -5.22 17.61
CA GLU A 100 5.09 -6.31 16.94
C GLU A 100 3.71 -6.57 17.53
N ARG A 101 3.61 -6.63 18.87
CA ARG A 101 2.37 -6.95 19.60
C ARG A 101 1.41 -5.76 19.76
N GLN A 102 1.83 -4.54 19.43
CA GLN A 102 0.99 -3.35 19.62
C GLN A 102 -0.05 -3.26 18.51
N LYS A 103 -1.33 -2.99 18.85
CA LYS A 103 -2.40 -2.79 17.84
C LYS A 103 -2.19 -1.55 16.99
N MET A 104 -1.66 -0.49 17.60
CA MET A 104 -1.45 0.82 16.98
C MET A 104 0.01 1.23 17.13
N TRP A 105 0.58 1.76 16.06
CA TRP A 105 1.89 2.41 16.06
C TRP A 105 1.72 3.93 16.05
N THR A 106 2.80 4.65 16.33
CA THR A 106 2.80 6.11 16.41
C THR A 106 3.83 6.70 15.48
N GLN A 107 3.39 7.63 14.64
CA GLN A 107 4.23 8.52 13.86
C GLN A 107 4.36 9.85 14.59
N LYS A 108 5.57 10.39 14.72
CA LYS A 108 5.83 11.73 15.25
C LYS A 108 6.50 12.60 14.20
N ILE A 109 5.88 13.74 13.90
CA ILE A 109 6.40 14.78 13.01
C ILE A 109 6.49 16.06 13.83
N TYR A 110 7.71 16.47 14.16
CA TYR A 110 7.99 17.59 15.06
C TYR A 110 7.24 17.42 16.40
N LYS A 111 6.34 18.36 16.73
CA LYS A 111 5.54 18.36 17.96
C LYS A 111 4.23 17.58 17.84
N LYS A 112 3.89 17.05 16.66
CA LYS A 112 2.62 16.35 16.41
C LYS A 112 2.82 14.84 16.38
N SER A 113 1.89 14.12 16.99
CA SER A 113 1.86 12.65 17.02
C SER A 113 0.57 12.14 16.39
N TYR A 114 0.69 11.09 15.59
CA TYR A 114 -0.39 10.47 14.85
C TYR A 114 -0.34 8.97 15.08
N LYS A 115 -1.43 8.37 15.56
CA LYS A 115 -1.54 6.92 15.66
C LYS A 115 -2.01 6.35 14.32
N PHE A 116 -1.49 5.19 13.97
CA PHE A 116 -1.94 4.41 12.81
C PHE A 116 -1.95 2.93 13.17
N GLN A 117 -2.77 2.15 12.46
CA GLN A 117 -2.84 0.71 12.68
C GLN A 117 -1.48 0.07 12.41
N ASN A 118 -1.10 -0.91 13.25
CA ASN A 118 0.13 -1.66 13.04
C ASN A 118 0.14 -2.30 11.63
N PRO A 119 1.16 -2.03 10.80
CA PRO A 119 1.25 -2.59 9.44
C PRO A 119 1.40 -4.11 9.44
N LEU A 120 1.98 -4.70 10.49
CA LEU A 120 2.13 -6.15 10.60
C LEU A 120 0.77 -6.85 10.70
N HIS A 121 -0.17 -6.26 11.44
CA HIS A 121 -1.51 -6.82 11.58
C HIS A 121 -2.33 -6.66 10.30
N GLN A 122 -2.11 -5.57 9.55
CA GLN A 122 -2.69 -5.39 8.22
C GLN A 122 -2.15 -6.46 7.27
N ASN A 123 -0.82 -6.62 7.21
CA ASN A 123 -0.20 -7.56 6.29
C ASN A 123 -0.48 -9.03 6.65
N TYR A 124 -0.62 -9.36 7.94
CA TYR A 124 -1.10 -10.68 8.36
C TYR A 124 -2.46 -11.01 7.76
N LYS A 125 -3.37 -10.04 7.71
CA LYS A 125 -4.67 -10.23 7.06
C LYS A 125 -4.53 -10.46 5.56
N HIS A 126 -3.67 -9.69 4.88
CA HIS A 126 -3.35 -9.86 3.46
C HIS A 126 -2.82 -11.28 3.17
N MET A 127 -1.89 -11.75 4.00
CA MET A 127 -1.37 -13.11 3.92
C MET A 127 -2.46 -14.16 4.09
N LYS A 128 -3.41 -13.99 5.02
CA LYS A 128 -4.50 -14.96 5.22
C LYS A 128 -5.44 -15.03 4.03
N VAL A 129 -5.78 -13.90 3.42
CA VAL A 129 -6.57 -13.90 2.20
C VAL A 129 -5.81 -14.58 1.05
N LEU A 130 -4.53 -14.25 0.86
CA LEU A 130 -3.72 -14.86 -0.19
C LEU A 130 -3.49 -16.36 0.04
N GLN A 131 -3.30 -16.78 1.29
CA GLN A 131 -3.21 -18.19 1.70
C GLN A 131 -4.47 -18.96 1.30
N ASN A 132 -5.66 -18.38 1.48
CA ASN A 132 -6.90 -19.02 1.07
C ASN A 132 -7.00 -19.13 -0.45
N VAL A 133 -6.68 -18.05 -1.18
CA VAL A 133 -6.68 -17.99 -2.66
C VAL A 133 -5.75 -19.04 -3.29
N LEU A 134 -4.64 -19.34 -2.62
CA LEU A 134 -3.59 -20.24 -3.09
C LEU A 134 -3.56 -21.59 -2.34
N SER A 135 -4.56 -21.91 -1.52
CA SER A 135 -4.53 -23.05 -0.60
C SER A 135 -4.32 -24.41 -1.26
N ASP A 136 -4.75 -24.58 -2.52
CA ASP A 136 -4.55 -25.81 -3.32
C ASP A 136 -3.24 -25.81 -4.13
N ILE A 137 -2.46 -24.73 -4.04
CA ILE A 137 -1.27 -24.51 -4.88
C ILE A 137 -0.03 -24.31 -4.02
N VAL A 138 -0.08 -23.53 -2.94
CA VAL A 138 1.11 -23.08 -2.19
C VAL A 138 0.94 -23.34 -0.71
N GLU A 139 1.97 -23.93 -0.14
CA GLU A 139 2.10 -24.19 1.28
C GLU A 139 2.29 -22.87 2.05
N PRO A 140 1.63 -22.68 3.22
CA PRO A 140 1.64 -21.40 3.93
C PRO A 140 3.03 -20.88 4.34
N GLU A 141 3.99 -21.78 4.52
CA GLU A 141 5.38 -21.46 4.89
C GLU A 141 6.15 -20.71 3.79
N TYR A 142 5.73 -20.82 2.53
CA TYR A 142 6.33 -20.10 1.41
C TYR A 142 5.74 -18.69 1.21
N LEU A 143 4.82 -18.27 2.08
CA LEU A 143 4.31 -16.90 2.11
C LEU A 143 5.06 -16.09 3.18
N HIS A 144 5.67 -14.99 2.77
CA HIS A 144 6.48 -14.14 3.64
C HIS A 144 5.89 -12.73 3.75
N SER A 145 5.76 -12.24 4.99
CA SER A 145 5.33 -10.87 5.28
C SER A 145 6.51 -9.92 5.15
N VAL A 146 6.37 -8.81 4.43
CA VAL A 146 7.37 -7.74 4.34
C VAL A 146 6.70 -6.39 4.54
N ILE A 147 7.22 -5.56 5.45
CA ILE A 147 6.74 -4.18 5.63
C ILE A 147 7.82 -3.21 5.17
N VAL A 148 7.49 -2.27 4.30
CA VAL A 148 8.44 -1.31 3.73
C VAL A 148 8.02 0.12 4.07
N PHE A 149 8.82 0.79 4.89
CA PHE A 149 8.67 2.22 5.16
C PHE A 149 9.54 3.05 4.20
N MET A 150 9.01 4.20 3.77
CA MET A 150 9.78 5.13 2.92
C MET A 150 11.00 5.72 3.66
N PRO A 151 12.09 6.05 2.95
CA PRO A 151 13.36 6.50 3.56
C PRO A 151 13.25 7.74 4.46
N GLU A 152 12.23 8.58 4.24
CA GLU A 152 11.97 9.78 5.03
C GLU A 152 11.48 9.50 6.46
N SER A 153 11.23 8.23 6.79
CA SER A 153 10.95 7.79 8.16
C SER A 153 12.23 7.37 8.91
N GLU A 154 12.17 7.38 10.23
CA GLU A 154 13.24 6.88 11.10
C GLU A 154 12.61 6.07 12.24
N PHE A 155 13.05 4.83 12.41
CA PHE A 155 12.60 3.99 13.51
C PHE A 155 13.23 4.43 14.83
N LYS A 156 12.41 4.62 15.86
CA LYS A 156 12.85 5.01 17.22
C LYS A 156 12.61 3.92 18.26
N THR A 157 12.16 2.76 17.81
CA THR A 157 12.04 1.52 18.58
C THR A 157 12.63 0.39 17.76
N GLU A 158 12.98 -0.72 18.42
CA GLU A 158 13.39 -1.93 17.73
C GLU A 158 12.27 -2.42 16.81
N MET A 159 12.62 -2.72 15.56
CA MET A 159 11.69 -3.18 14.55
C MET A 159 11.81 -4.70 14.38
N PRO A 160 10.68 -5.40 14.17
CA PRO A 160 10.71 -6.82 13.81
C PRO A 160 11.54 -7.07 12.54
N ALA A 161 12.08 -8.28 12.42
CA ALA A 161 13.04 -8.65 11.36
C ALA A 161 12.50 -8.48 9.94
N ASN A 162 11.18 -8.40 9.76
CA ASN A 162 10.51 -8.24 8.48
C ASN A 162 10.01 -6.80 8.21
N VAL A 163 10.45 -5.82 8.99
CA VAL A 163 10.10 -4.40 8.84
C VAL A 163 11.34 -3.61 8.43
N PHE A 164 11.28 -3.02 7.25
CA PHE A 164 12.43 -2.40 6.61
C PHE A 164 12.18 -0.93 6.26
N ARG A 165 13.28 -0.20 6.10
CA ARG A 165 13.28 1.17 5.60
C ARG A 165 13.97 1.24 4.25
N GLY A 166 13.36 1.94 3.29
CA GLY A 166 13.93 2.14 1.96
C GLY A 166 14.09 0.82 1.21
N ALA A 167 15.27 0.59 0.63
CA ALA A 167 15.56 -0.60 -0.18
C ALA A 167 16.04 -1.82 0.63
N ALA A 168 16.22 -1.71 1.95
CA ALA A 168 16.82 -2.77 2.78
C ALA A 168 16.03 -4.10 2.76
N TRP A 169 14.73 -4.07 2.45
CA TRP A 169 13.92 -5.27 2.31
C TRP A 169 14.39 -6.20 1.18
N VAL A 170 15.09 -5.66 0.17
CA VAL A 170 15.61 -6.46 -0.95
C VAL A 170 16.66 -7.44 -0.44
N ASP A 171 17.50 -7.03 0.51
CA ASP A 171 18.52 -7.92 1.07
C ASP A 171 17.88 -9.08 1.84
N TYR A 172 16.77 -8.84 2.53
CA TYR A 172 15.96 -9.89 3.13
C TYR A 172 15.42 -10.89 2.10
N VAL A 173 14.87 -10.41 0.98
CA VAL A 173 14.38 -11.28 -0.10
C VAL A 173 15.51 -12.13 -0.70
N LYS A 174 16.72 -11.57 -0.83
CA LYS A 174 17.91 -12.28 -1.35
C LYS A 174 18.46 -13.34 -0.41
N CYS A 175 18.07 -13.36 0.86
CA CYS A 175 18.44 -14.44 1.78
C CYS A 175 17.74 -15.77 1.42
N PHE A 176 16.64 -15.73 0.67
CA PHE A 176 15.94 -16.93 0.20
C PHE A 176 16.61 -17.42 -1.09
N GLN A 177 17.25 -18.59 -1.02
CA GLN A 177 18.03 -19.18 -2.12
C GLN A 177 17.54 -20.57 -2.54
N GLU A 178 16.76 -21.23 -1.69
CA GLU A 178 16.18 -22.54 -1.99
C GLU A 178 14.99 -22.39 -2.95
N GLU A 179 15.06 -23.06 -4.09
CA GLU A 179 13.95 -23.09 -5.04
C GLU A 179 12.83 -24.01 -4.52
N VAL A 180 11.72 -23.41 -4.09
CA VAL A 180 10.55 -24.10 -3.53
C VAL A 180 9.31 -23.98 -4.42
N ILE A 181 9.34 -23.06 -5.40
CA ILE A 181 8.27 -22.82 -6.37
C ILE A 181 8.81 -22.94 -7.80
N PRO A 182 8.62 -24.10 -8.47
CA PRO A 182 9.05 -24.28 -9.86
C PRO A 182 8.36 -23.29 -10.80
N ALA A 183 9.01 -22.93 -11.91
CA ALA A 183 8.51 -21.94 -12.87
C ALA A 183 7.06 -22.19 -13.37
N MET A 184 6.67 -23.46 -13.60
CA MET A 184 5.29 -23.79 -13.96
C MET A 184 4.29 -23.51 -12.83
N LYS A 185 4.66 -23.81 -11.58
CA LYS A 185 3.88 -23.51 -10.37
C LYS A 185 3.76 -22.00 -10.21
N LEU A 186 4.84 -21.25 -10.44
CA LEU A 186 4.88 -19.78 -10.42
C LEU A 186 3.89 -19.16 -11.40
N LYS A 187 3.87 -19.65 -12.65
CA LYS A 187 2.92 -19.16 -13.66
C LYS A 187 1.47 -19.45 -13.29
N ARG A 188 1.20 -20.64 -12.74
CA ARG A 188 -0.14 -21.01 -12.24
C ARG A 188 -0.58 -20.10 -11.09
N ILE A 189 0.32 -19.77 -10.17
CA ILE A 189 0.07 -18.83 -9.06
C ILE A 189 -0.28 -17.45 -9.61
N GLN A 190 0.52 -16.92 -10.54
CA GLN A 190 0.26 -15.64 -11.18
C GLN A 190 -1.16 -15.60 -11.77
N LEU A 191 -1.52 -16.58 -12.60
CA LEU A 191 -2.83 -16.64 -13.25
C LEU A 191 -3.98 -16.80 -12.26
N ARG A 192 -3.79 -17.54 -11.16
CA ARG A 192 -4.80 -17.67 -10.11
C ARG A 192 -5.04 -16.32 -9.44
N ILE A 193 -3.98 -15.60 -9.05
CA ILE A 193 -4.11 -14.29 -8.41
C ILE A 193 -4.80 -13.31 -9.36
N GLU A 194 -4.34 -13.20 -10.61
CA GLU A 194 -4.91 -12.30 -11.61
C GLU A 194 -6.40 -12.56 -11.87
N LYS A 195 -6.84 -13.83 -11.81
CA LYS A 195 -8.25 -14.20 -11.94
C LYS A 195 -9.10 -13.76 -10.75
N GLU A 196 -8.57 -13.82 -9.54
CA GLU A 196 -9.28 -13.44 -8.31
C GLU A 196 -9.22 -11.92 -8.03
N VAL A 197 -8.27 -11.21 -8.64
CA VAL A 197 -8.19 -9.75 -8.54
C VAL A 197 -9.45 -9.13 -9.14
N LEU A 198 -10.20 -8.43 -8.30
CA LEU A 198 -11.41 -7.71 -8.73
C LEU A 198 -11.02 -6.59 -9.70
N GLU A 199 -11.86 -6.38 -10.72
CA GLU A 199 -11.66 -5.26 -11.63
C GLU A 199 -11.51 -3.94 -10.85
N LYS A 200 -10.53 -3.13 -11.26
CA LYS A 200 -10.27 -1.78 -10.75
C LYS A 200 -11.42 -0.86 -11.16
N SER A 201 -12.57 -1.01 -10.51
CA SER A 201 -13.76 -0.17 -10.72
C SER A 201 -13.88 0.87 -9.61
N TRP A 202 -14.53 2.00 -9.92
CA TRP A 202 -14.90 3.00 -8.91
C TRP A 202 -15.71 2.39 -7.75
N LYS A 203 -16.54 1.37 -8.04
CA LYS A 203 -17.34 0.65 -7.06
C LYS A 203 -16.45 -0.17 -6.11
N THR A 204 -15.45 -0.87 -6.63
CA THR A 204 -14.48 -1.65 -5.83
C THR A 204 -13.67 -0.75 -4.91
N ASN A 205 -13.16 0.37 -5.43
CA ASN A 205 -12.41 1.36 -4.63
C ASN A 205 -13.30 2.02 -3.56
N ARG A 206 -14.54 2.38 -3.90
CA ARG A 206 -15.49 2.97 -2.95
C ARG A 206 -15.82 2.00 -1.82
N LEU A 207 -16.10 0.74 -2.14
CA LEU A 207 -16.38 -0.30 -1.16
C LEU A 207 -15.18 -0.52 -0.22
N HIS A 208 -13.96 -0.54 -0.78
CA HIS A 208 -12.74 -0.64 0.01
C HIS A 208 -12.58 0.54 0.99
N VAL A 209 -12.75 1.79 0.50
CA VAL A 209 -12.64 2.99 1.34
C VAL A 209 -13.75 3.07 2.38
N GLU A 210 -14.98 2.66 2.06
CA GLU A 210 -16.10 2.58 3.01
C GLU A 210 -15.80 1.58 4.13
N ASN A 211 -15.30 0.39 3.79
CA ASN A 211 -14.90 -0.63 4.76
C ASN A 211 -13.76 -0.14 5.67
N LEU A 212 -12.79 0.62 5.14
CA LEU A 212 -11.73 1.22 5.95
C LEU A 212 -12.26 2.28 6.92
N LYS A 213 -13.26 3.07 6.51
CA LYS A 213 -13.88 4.10 7.37
C LYS A 213 -14.69 3.47 8.51
N GLN A 214 -15.54 2.48 8.21
CA GLN A 214 -16.32 1.78 9.23
C GLN A 214 -15.43 1.14 10.31
N ARG A 215 -14.28 0.57 9.92
CA ARG A 215 -13.31 -0.01 10.87
C ARG A 215 -12.64 1.04 11.77
N LYS A 216 -12.45 2.27 11.29
CA LYS A 216 -11.91 3.36 12.11
C LYS A 216 -12.93 3.93 13.10
N GLU A 217 -14.22 3.78 12.81
CA GLU A 217 -15.31 4.25 13.68
C GLU A 217 -15.70 3.21 14.75
N SER A 218 -15.43 1.92 14.49
CA SER A 218 -15.70 0.81 15.43
C SER A 218 -14.53 0.48 16.37
N THR A 219 -13.46 1.29 16.40
CA THR A 219 -12.26 1.09 17.24
C THR A 219 -12.01 2.29 18.14
#